data_AF-A0A7Y3P1M8-F1
#
_entry.id   AF-A0A7Y3P1M8-F1
#
_cell.length_a   1.000
_cell.length_b   1.000
_cell.length_c   1.000
_cell.angle_alpha   90.00
_cell.angle_beta   90.00
_cell.angle_gamma   90.00
#
_symmetry.space_group_name_H-M   'P 1'
#
loop_
_entity.id
_entity.type
_entity.pdbx_description
1 polymer ?
#
loop_
_entity_poly.entity_id
_entity_poly.type
_entity_poly.pdbx_seq_one_letter_code
_entity_poly.pdbx_strand_id
1 'polypeptide(L)' 'MEREFNTRILKTTMTIMEKYPELSKYIEEMHETIPNEDVPEITLRSLKAYLDSLNSMLDKYKVEHPSLSSLCV' A
#
# COMPACT_ATOMS: atom_id res chain seq x y z
N MET A 1 11.83 -4.79 -12.03
CA MET A 1 10.37 -4.99 -12.00
C MET A 1 9.91 -5.44 -10.62
N GLU A 2 10.13 -6.69 -10.19
CA GLU A 2 9.66 -7.16 -8.87
C GLU A 2 10.22 -6.35 -7.69
N ARG A 3 11.55 -6.19 -7.64
CA ARG A 3 12.25 -5.36 -6.63
C ARG A 3 11.74 -3.92 -6.57
N GLU A 4 11.27 -3.38 -7.69
CA GLU A 4 10.74 -2.02 -7.75
C GLU A 4 9.36 -1.94 -7.10
N PHE A 5 8.48 -2.92 -7.36
CA PHE A 5 7.19 -3.03 -6.68
C PHE A 5 7.38 -3.24 -5.18
N ASN A 6 8.26 -4.15 -4.75
CA ASN A 6 8.57 -4.37 -3.33
C ASN A 6 9.08 -3.08 -2.65
N THR A 7 9.95 -2.33 -3.32
CA THR A 7 10.45 -1.05 -2.81
C THR A 7 9.33 -0.02 -2.67
N ARG A 8 8.41 0.05 -3.65
CA ARG A 8 7.29 0.99 -3.62
C ARG A 8 6.26 0.60 -2.56
N ILE A 9 5.94 -0.69 -2.45
CA ILE A 9 5.07 -1.23 -1.39
C ILE A 9 5.63 -0.85 -0.03
N LEU A 10 6.92 -1.13 0.23
CA LEU A 10 7.56 -0.79 1.49
C LEU A 10 7.45 0.72 1.80
N LYS A 11 7.79 1.58 0.84
CA LYS A 11 7.69 3.04 1.01
C LYS A 11 6.27 3.52 1.28
N THR A 12 5.28 2.99 0.55
CA THR A 12 3.87 3.35 0.76
C THR A 12 3.39 2.88 2.12
N THR A 13 3.71 1.66 2.53
CA THR A 13 3.36 1.12 3.86
C THR A 13 3.98 1.93 4.98
N MET A 14 5.28 2.27 4.88
CA MET A 14 5.93 3.16 5.86
C MET A 14 5.25 4.53 5.93
N THR A 15 4.91 5.12 4.78
CA THR A 15 4.19 6.40 4.73
C THR A 15 2.83 6.31 5.41
N ILE A 16 2.11 5.21 5.20
CA ILE A 16 0.83 4.97 5.86
C ILE A 16 1.01 4.86 7.37
N MET A 17 1.96 4.05 7.84
CA MET A 17 2.23 3.89 9.27
C MET A 17 2.64 5.20 9.96
N GLU A 18 3.42 6.04 9.28
CA GLU A 18 3.94 7.29 9.86
C GLU A 18 2.92 8.44 9.81
N LYS A 19 2.21 8.60 8.69
CA LYS A 19 1.37 9.79 8.42
C LYS A 19 -0.13 9.53 8.51
N TYR A 20 -0.54 8.27 8.38
CA TYR A 20 -1.94 7.86 8.33
C TYR A 20 -2.15 6.61 9.20
N PRO A 21 -1.74 6.64 10.48
CA PRO A 21 -1.73 5.44 11.34
C PRO A 21 -3.13 4.80 11.47
N GLU A 22 -4.21 5.54 11.20
CA GLU A 22 -5.59 5.05 11.16
C GLU A 22 -5.83 4.00 10.07
N LEU A 23 -5.03 4.03 9.00
CA LEU A 23 -5.10 3.07 7.90
C LEU A 23 -4.28 1.80 8.14
N SER A 24 -3.42 1.77 9.17
CA SER A 24 -2.52 0.63 9.44
C SER A 24 -3.28 -0.69 9.66
N LYS A 25 -4.44 -0.65 10.32
CA LYS A 25 -5.32 -1.81 10.54
C LYS A 25 -5.75 -2.52 9.24
N TYR A 26 -5.92 -1.79 8.15
CA TYR A 26 -6.33 -2.38 6.86
C TYR A 26 -5.15 -3.02 6.12
N ILE A 27 -3.92 -2.63 6.43
CA ILE A 27 -2.70 -3.23 5.87
C ILE A 27 -2.47 -4.61 6.50
N GLU A 28 -2.67 -4.74 7.81
CA GLU A 28 -2.53 -6.01 8.52
C GLU A 28 -3.51 -7.07 8.01
N GLU A 29 -4.76 -6.71 7.76
CA GLU A 29 -5.78 -7.61 7.19
C GLU A 29 -5.44 -8.12 5.78
N MET A 30 -4.64 -7.38 5.00
CA MET A 30 -4.28 -7.77 3.62
C MET A 30 -3.09 -8.73 3.54
N HIS A 31 -2.15 -8.68 4.50
CA HIS A 31 -0.92 -9.49 4.46
C HIS A 31 -1.14 -11.00 4.65
N GLU A 32 -2.34 -11.44 5.06
CA GLU A 32 -2.66 -12.88 5.19
C GLU A 32 -2.90 -13.58 3.83
N THR A 33 -2.92 -12.85 2.71
CA THR A 33 -3.25 -13.38 1.36
C THR A 33 -2.06 -13.53 0.41
N ILE A 34 -0.82 -13.69 0.91
CA ILE A 34 0.36 -13.86 0.06
C ILE A 34 0.28 -15.23 -0.67
N PRO A 35 0.20 -15.27 -2.02
CA PRO A 35 0.13 -16.52 -2.77
C PRO A 35 1.47 -17.27 -2.77
N ASN A 36 1.40 -18.60 -2.77
CA ASN A 36 2.53 -19.53 -2.88
C ASN A 36 3.54 -19.12 -3.97
N GLU A 37 4.83 -19.15 -3.62
CA GLU A 37 5.96 -18.54 -4.35
C GLU A 37 6.33 -19.20 -5.70
N ASP A 38 5.64 -20.27 -6.10
CA ASP A 38 6.06 -21.13 -7.22
C ASP A 38 5.76 -20.59 -8.64
N VAL A 39 5.15 -19.41 -8.81
CA VAL A 39 4.83 -18.86 -10.14
C VAL A 39 5.21 -17.36 -10.29
N PRO A 40 6.34 -17.03 -10.93
CA PRO A 40 6.88 -15.66 -11.01
C PRO A 40 5.95 -14.64 -11.68
N GLU A 41 5.13 -15.03 -12.67
CA GLU A 41 4.20 -14.12 -13.33
C GLU A 41 3.02 -13.75 -12.42
N ILE A 42 2.58 -14.69 -11.56
CA ILE A 42 1.55 -14.45 -10.55
C ILE A 42 2.11 -13.49 -9.49
N THR A 43 3.36 -13.65 -9.09
CA THR A 43 4.03 -12.76 -8.13
C THR A 43 4.02 -11.30 -8.59
N LEU A 44 4.41 -11.00 -9.83
CA LEU A 44 4.43 -9.62 -10.33
C LEU A 44 3.04 -8.97 -10.40
N ARG A 45 2.03 -9.71 -10.86
CA ARG A 45 0.65 -9.20 -10.93
C ARG A 45 0.08 -8.95 -9.54
N SER A 46 0.33 -9.85 -8.60
CA SER A 46 -0.08 -9.72 -7.20
C SER A 46 0.59 -8.53 -6.52
N LEU A 47 1.89 -8.33 -6.72
CA LEU A 47 2.60 -7.15 -6.18
C LEU A 47 2.06 -5.84 -6.75
N LYS A 48 1.79 -5.79 -8.05
CA LYS A 48 1.18 -4.61 -8.67
C LYS A 48 -0.22 -4.36 -8.11
N ALA A 49 -1.06 -5.38 -8.03
CA ALA A 49 -2.42 -5.26 -7.50
C ALA A 49 -2.42 -4.80 -6.04
N TYR A 50 -1.48 -5.31 -5.23
CA TYR A 50 -1.32 -4.88 -3.85
C TYR A 50 -0.91 -3.41 -3.74
N LEU A 51 0.09 -2.98 -4.53
CA LEU A 51 0.50 -1.59 -4.57
C LEU A 51 -0.64 -0.66 -5.03
N ASP A 52 -1.41 -1.07 -6.04
CA ASP A 52 -2.56 -0.32 -6.54
C ASP A 52 -3.65 -0.19 -5.45
N SER A 53 -3.89 -1.25 -4.67
CA SER A 53 -4.81 -1.21 -3.52
C SER A 53 -4.35 -0.23 -2.44
N LEU A 54 -3.08 -0.28 -2.04
CA LEU A 54 -2.51 0.64 -1.04
C LEU A 54 -2.64 2.10 -1.48
N ASN A 55 -2.33 2.40 -2.74
CA ASN A 55 -2.46 3.75 -3.28
C ASN A 55 -3.93 4.19 -3.33
N SER A 56 -4.84 3.33 -3.79
CA SER A 56 -6.27 3.67 -3.84
C SER A 56 -6.85 3.95 -2.46
N MET A 57 -6.49 3.14 -1.47
CA MET A 57 -6.90 3.36 -0.07
C MET A 57 -6.40 4.72 0.44
N LEU A 58 -5.12 5.01 0.21
CA LEU A 58 -4.50 6.26 0.64
C LEU A 58 -5.12 7.48 -0.05
N ASP A 59 -5.37 7.40 -1.36
CA ASP A 59 -5.94 8.50 -2.14
C ASP A 59 -7.39 8.77 -1.73
N LYS A 60 -8.20 7.72 -1.52
CA LYS A 60 -9.57 7.86 -0.97
C LYS A 60 -9.55 8.56 0.37
N TYR A 61 -8.67 8.12 1.28
CA TYR A 61 -8.55 8.74 2.60
C TYR A 61 -8.17 10.22 2.52
N LYS A 62 -7.23 10.61 1.65
CA LYS A 62 -6.86 12.02 1.46
C LYS A 62 -8.01 12.87 0.93
N VAL A 63 -8.82 12.32 0.02
CA VAL A 63 -10.00 13.01 -0.53
C VAL A 63 -11.09 13.17 0.54
N GLU A 64 -11.31 12.16 1.37
CA GLU A 64 -12.30 12.18 2.46
C GLU A 64 -11.83 13.04 3.64
N HIS A 65 -10.51 13.19 3.84
CA HIS A 65 -9.89 13.93 4.93
C HIS A 65 -8.94 15.06 4.44
N PRO A 66 -9.47 16.10 3.77
CA PRO A 66 -8.65 17.18 3.16
C PRO A 66 -7.90 18.06 4.18
N SER A 67 -8.27 18.02 5.47
CA SER A 67 -7.52 18.71 6.52
C SER A 67 -6.14 18.08 6.78
N LEU A 68 -5.97 16.79 6.50
CA LEU A 68 -4.69 16.08 6.65
C LEU A 68 -3.78 16.28 5.43
N SER A 69 -4.32 16.63 4.27
CA SER A 69 -3.51 16.97 3.09
C SER A 69 -2.89 18.37 3.16
N SER A 70 -3.35 19.21 4.09
CA SER A 70 -2.93 20.62 4.23
C SER A 70 -1.78 20.84 5.23
N LEU A 71 -1.25 19.77 5.84
CA LEU A 71 -0.18 19.82 6.85
C LEU A 71 1.26 19.69 6.28
N CYS A 72 1.44 19.97 4.98
CA CYS A 72 2.76 20.29 4.43
C CYS A 72 2.79 21.77 4.02
N VAL A 73 3.26 22.62 4.94
CA VAL A 73 3.85 23.93 4.65
C VAL A 73 5.21 23.98 5.34
#